data_AF-S4N1P9-F1
#
_entry.id   AF-S4N1P9-F1
#
_cell.length_a   1.000
_cell.length_b   1.000
_cell.length_c   1.000
_cell.angle_alpha   90.00
_cell.angle_beta   90.00
_cell.angle_gamma   90.00
#
_symmetry.space_group_name_H-M   'P 1'
#
loop_
_entity.id
_entity.type
_entity.pdbx_description
1 polymer ?
#
loop_
_entity_poly.entity_id
_entity_poly.type
_entity_poly.pdbx_seq_one_letter_code
_entity_poly.pdbx_strand_id
1 'polypeptide(L)'
;MTAPSVEQLVEKMNELTDKPLLDAAGIRRQIEARDLQIANPYAKDAQVQGIRNARRYIGDRLGRVATPHRILDPAAGPLIGVKLHILTRKTLGGIQTDLDSRALGTDGKPVEGLYAAGEVAGFGGGGVHGYNALEGTFLGGCLFSGRAAGRAAAKQTA
;
A
#
# COMPACT_ATOMS: atom_id res chain seq x y z
N MET A 1 -19.37 0.62 4.88
CA MET A 1 -20.83 0.40 4.98
C MET A 1 -21.17 -1.01 4.54
N THR A 2 -22.35 -1.51 4.90
CA THR A 2 -22.82 -2.84 4.50
C THR A 2 -24.26 -2.83 3.98
N ALA A 3 -24.58 -3.79 3.10
CA ALA A 3 -25.94 -4.02 2.60
C ALA A 3 -26.13 -5.47 2.13
N PRO A 4 -27.36 -6.01 2.15
CA PRO A 4 -27.65 -7.37 1.71
C PRO A 4 -27.67 -7.54 0.17
N SER A 5 -27.78 -6.46 -0.61
CA SER A 5 -27.79 -6.51 -2.07
C SER A 5 -26.88 -5.47 -2.70
N VAL A 6 -26.53 -5.68 -3.98
CA VAL A 6 -25.69 -4.76 -4.76
C VAL A 6 -26.39 -3.42 -4.91
N GLU A 7 -27.70 -3.42 -5.16
CA GLU A 7 -28.52 -2.23 -5.37
C GLU A 7 -28.52 -1.34 -4.13
N GLN A 8 -28.81 -1.92 -2.96
CA GLN A 8 -28.80 -1.20 -1.69
C GLN A 8 -27.39 -0.75 -1.30
N LEU A 9 -26.35 -1.52 -1.64
CA LEU A 9 -24.98 -1.10 -1.37
C LEU A 9 -24.60 0.10 -2.24
N VAL A 10 -24.92 0.06 -3.52
CA VAL A 10 -24.63 1.12 -4.48
C VAL A 10 -25.38 2.41 -4.14
N GLU A 11 -26.65 2.31 -3.74
CA GLU A 11 -27.43 3.43 -3.23
C GLU A 11 -26.71 4.12 -2.05
N LYS A 12 -26.42 3.37 -0.99
CA LYS A 12 -25.69 3.89 0.18
C LYS A 12 -24.31 4.44 -0.17
N MET A 13 -23.61 3.85 -1.14
CA MET A 13 -22.30 4.35 -1.60
C MET A 13 -22.43 5.68 -2.36
N ASN A 14 -23.47 5.83 -3.19
CA ASN A 14 -23.76 7.06 -3.91
C ASN A 14 -24.17 8.20 -2.97
N GLU A 15 -24.86 7.89 -1.86
CA GLU A 15 -25.17 8.87 -0.79
C GLU A 15 -23.90 9.48 -0.15
N LEU A 16 -22.75 8.82 -0.24
CA LEU A 16 -21.48 9.37 0.26
C LEU A 16 -20.80 10.35 -0.70
N THR A 17 -21.40 10.65 -1.85
CA THR A 17 -20.80 11.46 -2.91
C THR A 17 -21.74 12.57 -3.34
N ASP A 18 -21.20 13.73 -3.77
CA ASP A 18 -22.01 14.89 -4.15
C ASP A 18 -22.97 14.62 -5.33
N LYS A 19 -22.65 13.62 -6.15
CA LYS A 19 -23.50 13.09 -7.22
C LYS A 19 -23.32 11.58 -7.31
N PRO A 20 -24.33 10.82 -7.76
CA PRO A 20 -24.18 9.38 -7.95
C PRO A 20 -23.09 9.08 -8.99
N LEU A 21 -22.14 8.22 -8.60
CA LEU A 21 -21.00 7.81 -9.44
C LEU A 21 -21.06 6.33 -9.84
N LEU A 22 -21.84 5.53 -9.12
CA LEU A 22 -21.93 4.08 -9.30
C LEU A 22 -23.27 3.70 -9.93
N ASP A 23 -23.22 2.83 -10.94
CA ASP A 23 -24.38 2.17 -11.55
C ASP A 23 -24.53 0.74 -11.01
N ALA A 24 -25.67 0.44 -10.37
CA ALA A 24 -25.91 -0.85 -9.76
C ALA A 24 -25.87 -2.01 -10.77
N ALA A 25 -26.42 -1.82 -11.98
CA ALA A 25 -26.42 -2.85 -13.00
C ALA A 25 -24.99 -3.15 -13.50
N GLY A 26 -24.20 -2.10 -13.73
CA GLY A 26 -22.78 -2.21 -14.08
C GLY A 26 -21.96 -2.94 -13.02
N ILE A 27 -22.09 -2.53 -11.75
CA ILE A 27 -21.37 -3.18 -10.63
C ILE A 27 -21.80 -4.65 -10.49
N ARG A 28 -23.10 -4.94 -10.56
CA ARG A 28 -23.61 -6.33 -10.51
C ARG A 28 -22.98 -7.19 -11.61
N ARG A 29 -23.01 -6.74 -12.87
CA ARG A 29 -22.40 -7.47 -13.99
C ARG A 29 -20.92 -7.76 -13.77
N GLN A 30 -20.16 -6.80 -13.22
CA GLN A 30 -18.75 -6.99 -12.91
C GLN A 30 -18.53 -8.05 -11.82
N ILE A 31 -19.33 -8.01 -10.75
CA ILE A 31 -19.23 -8.98 -9.66
C ILE A 31 -19.61 -10.38 -10.16
N GLU A 32 -20.71 -10.51 -10.92
CA GLU A 32 -21.16 -11.78 -11.49
C GLU A 32 -20.11 -12.37 -12.44
N ALA A 33 -19.49 -11.55 -13.29
CA ALA A 33 -18.40 -11.98 -14.15
C ALA A 33 -17.23 -12.56 -13.35
N ARG A 34 -16.85 -11.91 -12.23
CA ARG A 34 -15.81 -12.42 -11.34
C ARG A 34 -16.23 -13.70 -10.61
N ASP A 35 -17.47 -13.78 -10.15
CA ASP A 35 -17.99 -14.97 -9.45
C ASP A 35 -18.05 -16.20 -10.36
N LEU A 36 -18.34 -16.02 -11.65
CA LEU A 36 -18.22 -17.07 -12.67
C LEU A 36 -16.78 -17.58 -12.81
N GLN A 37 -15.77 -16.71 -12.69
CA GLN A 37 -14.37 -17.11 -12.70
C GLN A 37 -13.99 -17.89 -11.43
N ILE A 38 -14.53 -17.50 -10.27
CA ILE A 38 -14.33 -18.25 -9.03
C ILE A 38 -14.88 -19.68 -9.15
N ALA A 39 -16.05 -19.85 -9.77
CA ALA A 39 -16.69 -21.15 -9.98
C ALA A 39 -16.01 -22.01 -11.07
N ASN A 40 -15.28 -21.41 -12.01
CA ASN A 40 -14.62 -22.13 -13.10
C ASN A 40 -13.19 -22.56 -12.70
N PRO A 41 -12.87 -23.86 -12.56
CA PRO A 41 -11.52 -24.33 -12.21
C PRO A 41 -10.41 -23.89 -13.18
N TYR A 42 -10.75 -23.65 -14.45
CA TYR A 42 -9.81 -23.24 -15.52
C TYR A 42 -9.63 -21.72 -15.68
N ALA A 43 -10.35 -20.90 -14.89
CA ALA A 43 -10.43 -19.44 -14.97
C ALA A 43 -9.18 -18.71 -15.52
N LYS A 44 -9.41 -17.72 -16.38
CA LYS A 44 -8.38 -16.88 -17.00
C LYS A 44 -8.27 -15.49 -16.40
N ASP A 45 -9.11 -15.17 -15.41
CA ASP A 45 -8.96 -13.97 -14.61
C ASP A 45 -7.67 -14.02 -13.79
N ALA A 46 -6.80 -13.03 -13.97
CA ALA A 46 -5.48 -12.98 -13.35
C ALA A 46 -5.55 -12.90 -11.82
N GLN A 47 -6.57 -12.24 -11.25
CA GLN A 47 -6.72 -12.15 -9.79
C GLN A 47 -7.12 -13.51 -9.21
N VAL A 48 -8.07 -14.20 -9.83
CA VAL A 48 -8.50 -15.55 -9.41
C VAL A 48 -7.34 -16.54 -9.54
N GLN A 49 -6.58 -16.48 -10.63
CA GLN A 49 -5.37 -17.29 -10.80
C GLN A 49 -4.34 -17.00 -9.71
N GLY A 50 -4.12 -15.73 -9.36
CA GLY A 50 -3.23 -15.31 -8.28
C GLY A 50 -3.64 -15.87 -6.92
N ILE A 51 -4.94 -15.79 -6.56
CA ILE A 51 -5.47 -16.37 -5.31
C ILE A 51 -5.24 -17.89 -5.28
N ARG A 52 -5.57 -18.59 -6.37
CA ARG A 52 -5.38 -20.04 -6.48
C ARG A 52 -3.91 -20.43 -6.39
N ASN A 53 -3.03 -19.69 -7.04
CA ASN A 53 -1.60 -19.95 -7.02
C ASN A 53 -1.02 -19.73 -5.62
N ALA A 54 -1.35 -18.62 -4.95
CA ALA A 54 -0.89 -18.35 -3.59
C ALA A 54 -1.34 -19.45 -2.62
N ARG A 55 -2.58 -19.93 -2.74
CA ARG A 55 -3.10 -21.05 -1.92
C ARG A 55 -2.47 -22.42 -2.22
N ARG A 56 -1.64 -22.57 -3.27
CA ARG A 56 -0.84 -23.80 -3.46
C ARG A 56 0.27 -23.91 -2.42
N TYR A 57 0.76 -22.78 -1.92
CA TYR A 57 1.70 -22.77 -0.81
C TYR A 57 0.97 -22.90 0.53
N ILE A 58 1.38 -23.87 1.35
CA ILE A 58 0.66 -24.22 2.59
C ILE A 58 0.66 -23.08 3.62
N GLY A 59 1.76 -22.33 3.75
CA GLY A 59 1.85 -21.20 4.67
C GLY A 59 0.85 -20.10 4.32
N ASP A 60 0.76 -19.76 3.04
CA ASP A 60 -0.22 -18.80 2.54
C ASP A 60 -1.66 -19.29 2.71
N ARG A 61 -1.92 -20.57 2.43
CA ARG A 61 -3.25 -21.16 2.54
C ARG A 61 -3.82 -21.13 3.96
N LEU A 62 -2.96 -21.32 4.97
CA LEU A 62 -3.36 -21.39 6.38
C LEU A 62 -3.33 -20.04 7.09
N GLY A 63 -2.40 -19.14 6.72
CA GLY A 63 -2.14 -17.92 7.50
C GLY A 63 -2.43 -16.60 6.81
N ARG A 64 -2.58 -16.56 5.48
CA ARG A 64 -2.58 -15.26 4.74
C ARG A 64 -3.71 -15.10 3.74
N VAL A 65 -4.02 -16.14 2.98
CA VAL A 65 -4.95 -16.03 1.84
C VAL A 65 -6.27 -16.68 2.23
N ALA A 66 -7.34 -15.90 2.24
CA ALA A 66 -8.68 -16.42 2.54
C ALA A 66 -9.13 -17.50 1.53
N THR A 67 -10.03 -18.40 1.97
CA THR A 67 -10.67 -19.36 1.05
C THR A 67 -11.55 -18.59 0.07
N PRO A 68 -11.35 -18.73 -1.25
CA PRO A 68 -12.14 -18.00 -2.23
C PRO A 68 -13.59 -18.50 -2.22
N HIS A 69 -14.53 -17.56 -2.26
CA HIS A 69 -15.95 -17.80 -2.49
C HIS A 69 -16.48 -16.74 -3.46
N ARG A 70 -17.72 -16.93 -3.92
CA ARG A 70 -18.43 -15.93 -4.72
C ARG A 70 -18.79 -14.74 -3.84
N ILE A 71 -18.60 -13.53 -4.33
CA ILE A 71 -18.94 -12.29 -3.63
C ILE A 71 -20.45 -12.23 -3.38
N LEU A 72 -21.27 -12.68 -4.33
CA LEU A 72 -22.73 -12.70 -4.21
C LEU A 72 -23.28 -13.97 -3.54
N ASP A 73 -22.44 -14.77 -2.88
CA ASP A 73 -22.93 -15.89 -2.09
C ASP A 73 -23.73 -15.38 -0.88
N PRO A 74 -25.04 -15.69 -0.75
CA PRO A 74 -25.83 -15.20 0.38
C PRO A 74 -25.30 -15.67 1.74
N ALA A 75 -24.61 -16.82 1.79
CA ALA A 75 -23.99 -17.32 3.02
C ALA A 75 -22.72 -16.56 3.44
N ALA A 76 -22.15 -15.76 2.53
CA ALA A 76 -20.96 -14.94 2.78
C ALA A 76 -21.28 -13.44 2.95
N GLY A 77 -22.57 -13.07 2.94
CA GLY A 77 -23.02 -11.70 3.13
C GLY A 77 -22.88 -11.21 4.59
N PRO A 78 -23.16 -9.92 4.84
CA PRO A 78 -23.59 -8.90 3.88
C PRO A 78 -22.44 -8.39 2.99
N LEU A 79 -22.77 -7.72 1.88
CA LEU A 79 -21.78 -7.05 1.05
C LEU A 79 -21.20 -5.85 1.80
N ILE A 80 -19.91 -5.59 1.57
CA ILE A 80 -19.18 -4.48 2.19
C ILE A 80 -18.73 -3.50 1.11
N GLY A 81 -19.08 -2.22 1.29
CA GLY A 81 -18.62 -1.10 0.47
C GLY A 81 -17.73 -0.18 1.29
N VAL A 82 -16.59 0.22 0.71
CA VAL A 82 -15.63 1.13 1.34
C VAL A 82 -15.33 2.27 0.38
N LYS A 83 -15.63 3.50 0.78
CA LYS A 83 -15.21 4.70 0.03
C LYS A 83 -13.73 4.94 0.33
N LEU A 84 -12.90 4.82 -0.70
CA LEU A 84 -11.46 5.06 -0.60
C LEU A 84 -11.18 6.54 -0.90
N HIS A 85 -10.21 7.10 -0.18
CA HIS A 85 -9.69 8.44 -0.40
C HIS A 85 -8.22 8.36 -0.78
N ILE A 86 -7.80 9.21 -1.72
CA ILE A 86 -6.37 9.40 -2.00
C ILE A 86 -5.79 10.17 -0.82
N LEU A 87 -4.77 9.59 -0.19
CA LEU A 87 -4.06 10.17 0.95
C LEU A 87 -2.57 10.14 0.66
N THR A 88 -1.90 11.28 0.82
CA THR A 88 -0.44 11.34 0.83
C THR A 88 0.06 10.74 2.13
N ARG A 89 0.65 9.55 2.06
CA ARG A 89 1.09 8.82 3.27
C ARG A 89 2.51 9.17 3.70
N LYS A 90 3.38 9.49 2.74
CA LYS A 90 4.84 9.58 2.91
C LYS A 90 5.47 10.48 1.85
N THR A 91 6.60 11.08 2.18
CA THR A 91 7.41 11.90 1.27
C THR A 91 8.74 11.20 0.98
N LEU A 92 9.01 10.86 -0.29
CA LEU A 92 10.27 10.19 -0.68
C LEU A 92 11.41 11.17 -0.96
N GLY A 93 11.09 12.44 -1.18
CA GLY A 93 12.07 13.51 -1.22
C GLY A 93 12.56 13.88 0.18
N GLY A 94 13.56 14.75 0.24
CA GLY A 94 14.11 15.22 1.50
C GLY A 94 15.47 15.88 1.32
N ILE A 95 16.12 16.15 2.44
CA ILE A 95 17.49 16.64 2.50
C ILE A 95 18.41 15.56 1.94
N GLN A 96 19.25 15.93 0.95
CA GLN A 96 20.24 15.03 0.41
C GLN A 96 21.33 14.77 1.46
N THR A 97 21.76 13.52 1.57
CA THR A 97 22.82 13.13 2.51
C THR A 97 23.84 12.23 1.86
N ASP A 98 25.02 12.16 2.46
CA ASP A 98 25.99 11.09 2.18
C ASP A 98 25.75 9.84 3.06
N LEU A 99 26.67 8.88 3.00
CA LEU A 99 26.59 7.61 3.73
C LEU A 99 26.72 7.76 5.26
N ASP A 100 27.29 8.88 5.73
CA ASP A 100 27.37 9.23 7.15
C ASP A 100 26.15 10.06 7.61
N SER A 101 25.14 10.21 6.73
CA SER A 101 23.92 10.98 6.97
C SER A 101 24.15 12.47 7.24
N ARG A 102 25.28 13.02 6.77
CA ARG A 102 25.53 14.47 6.79
C ARG A 102 24.66 15.14 5.73
N ALA A 103 23.99 16.23 6.09
CA ALA A 103 23.20 17.01 5.14
C ALA A 103 24.12 17.68 4.11
N LEU A 104 23.78 17.59 2.82
CA LEU A 104 24.54 18.21 1.75
C LEU A 104 23.94 19.56 1.36
N GLY A 105 24.81 20.55 1.20
CA GLY A 105 24.47 21.84 0.60
C GLY A 105 24.23 21.72 -0.90
N THR A 106 23.83 22.82 -1.53
CA THR A 106 23.58 22.89 -2.98
C THR A 106 24.85 22.67 -3.81
N ASP A 107 26.04 22.83 -3.22
CA ASP A 107 27.33 22.55 -3.84
C ASP A 107 27.76 21.07 -3.67
N GLY A 108 26.90 20.23 -3.09
CA GLY A 108 27.16 18.82 -2.80
C GLY A 108 28.10 18.57 -1.62
N LYS A 109 28.53 19.61 -0.91
CA LYS A 109 29.41 19.46 0.26
C LYS A 109 28.59 19.30 1.54
N PRO A 110 29.11 18.55 2.54
CA PRO A 110 28.48 18.47 3.85
C PRO A 110 28.36 19.86 4.51
N VAL A 111 27.18 20.16 5.05
CA VAL A 111 26.96 21.30 5.94
C VAL A 111 27.45 20.90 7.32
N GLU A 112 28.41 21.65 7.87
CA GLU A 112 29.06 21.30 9.14
C GLU A 112 28.05 21.22 10.29
N GLY A 113 28.09 20.10 11.04
CA GLY A 113 27.25 19.87 12.20
C GLY A 113 25.78 19.55 11.89
N LEU A 114 25.38 19.52 10.61
CA LEU A 114 24.01 19.22 10.20
C LEU A 114 23.88 17.80 9.66
N TYR A 115 22.95 17.05 10.23
CA TYR A 115 22.63 15.68 9.84
C TYR A 115 21.14 15.54 9.55
N ALA A 116 20.78 14.62 8.65
CA ALA A 116 19.39 14.32 8.33
C ALA A 116 19.21 12.80 8.23
N ALA A 117 18.11 12.29 8.78
CA ALA A 117 17.82 10.86 8.82
C ALA A 117 16.32 10.58 8.86
N GLY A 118 15.90 9.41 8.39
CA GLY A 118 14.49 9.07 8.28
C GLY A 118 13.74 9.88 7.23
N GLU A 119 12.45 10.17 7.45
CA GLU A 119 11.58 10.76 6.41
C GLU A 119 12.07 12.12 5.91
N VAL A 120 12.67 12.95 6.77
CA VAL A 120 13.23 14.25 6.34
C VAL A 120 14.36 14.11 5.31
N ALA A 121 14.96 12.91 5.20
CA ALA A 121 15.96 12.54 4.21
C ALA A 121 15.43 11.47 3.22
N GLY A 122 14.13 11.37 3.00
CA GLY A 122 13.54 10.40 2.08
C GLY A 122 13.57 8.95 2.60
N PHE A 123 13.49 8.76 3.92
CA PHE A 123 13.54 7.47 4.62
C PHE A 123 14.85 6.71 4.44
N GLY A 124 15.99 7.39 4.49
CA GLY A 124 17.30 6.73 4.47
C GLY A 124 18.44 7.58 3.93
N GLY A 125 18.14 8.74 3.35
CA GLY A 125 19.14 9.64 2.81
C GLY A 125 19.54 9.28 1.39
N GLY A 126 20.28 10.19 0.76
CA GLY A 126 20.94 9.95 -0.54
C GLY A 126 20.04 9.55 -1.72
N GLY A 127 18.73 9.78 -1.64
CA GLY A 127 17.79 9.35 -2.67
C GLY A 127 17.57 7.83 -2.75
N VAL A 128 17.76 7.09 -1.66
CA VAL A 128 17.71 5.61 -1.62
C VAL A 128 16.42 5.01 -2.21
N HIS A 129 15.30 5.71 -2.10
CA HIS A 129 14.01 5.27 -2.64
C HIS A 129 13.69 5.84 -4.04
N GLY A 130 14.50 6.76 -4.57
CA GLY A 130 14.25 7.42 -5.85
C GLY A 130 12.81 7.94 -5.97
N TYR A 131 12.12 7.54 -7.04
CA TYR A 131 10.73 7.91 -7.29
C TYR A 131 9.69 7.01 -6.61
N ASN A 132 10.04 5.77 -6.25
CA ASN A 132 9.11 4.80 -5.68
C ASN A 132 9.83 3.93 -4.64
N ALA A 133 9.25 3.86 -3.44
CA ALA A 133 9.76 3.01 -2.39
C ALA A 133 9.13 1.61 -2.42
N LEU A 134 9.92 0.60 -2.03
CA LEU A 134 9.41 -0.74 -1.78
C LEU A 134 8.67 -0.77 -0.44
N GLU A 135 7.54 -1.48 -0.38
CA GLU A 135 6.81 -1.59 0.88
C GLU A 135 7.66 -2.30 1.94
N GLY A 136 7.69 -1.74 3.15
CA GLY A 136 8.47 -2.27 4.28
C GLY A 136 9.88 -1.68 4.47
N THR A 137 10.42 -0.92 3.51
CA THR A 137 11.80 -0.39 3.62
C THR A 137 11.93 0.88 4.46
N PHE A 138 10.82 1.59 4.68
CA PHE A 138 10.82 2.89 5.35
C PHE A 138 11.38 2.87 6.77
N LEU A 139 10.90 1.95 7.62
CA LEU A 139 11.32 1.86 9.01
C LEU A 139 12.81 1.51 9.11
N GLY A 140 13.25 0.54 8.32
CA GLY A 140 14.66 0.17 8.25
C GLY A 140 15.53 1.36 7.85
N GLY A 141 15.12 2.09 6.80
CA GLY A 141 15.82 3.28 6.35
C GLY A 141 15.91 4.38 7.42
N CYS A 142 14.84 4.62 8.19
CA CYS A 142 14.90 5.52 9.36
C CYS A 142 15.89 5.05 10.43
N LEU A 143 15.86 3.77 10.80
CA LEU A 143 16.71 3.24 11.86
C LEU A 143 18.20 3.26 11.46
N PHE A 144 18.52 2.87 10.23
CA PHE A 144 19.91 2.79 9.78
C PHE A 144 20.52 4.16 9.50
N SER A 145 19.79 5.08 8.86
CA SER A 145 20.25 6.46 8.69
C SER A 145 20.37 7.18 10.03
N GLY A 146 19.42 7.00 10.94
CA GLY A 146 19.51 7.57 12.29
C GLY A 146 20.72 7.06 13.06
N ARG A 147 21.03 5.76 12.96
CA ARG A 147 22.24 5.16 13.53
C ARG A 147 23.52 5.73 12.91
N ALA A 148 23.55 5.93 11.58
CA ALA A 148 24.69 6.51 10.89
C ALA A 148 24.92 7.96 11.33
N ALA A 149 23.87 8.79 11.31
CA ALA A 149 23.90 10.17 11.78
C ALA A 149 24.43 10.27 13.22
N GLY A 150 23.88 9.47 14.16
CA GLY A 150 24.32 9.51 15.55
C GLY A 150 25.79 9.13 15.75
N ARG A 151 26.29 8.12 15.01
CA ARG A 151 27.70 7.72 15.06
C ARG A 151 28.62 8.77 14.46
N ALA A 152 28.21 9.40 13.37
CA ALA A 152 28.99 10.43 12.70
C ALA A 152 29.06 11.72 13.54
N ALA A 153 27.94 12.14 14.11
CA ALA A 153 27.88 13.30 15.01
C ALA A 153 28.78 13.11 16.25
N ALA A 154 28.73 11.93 16.88
CA ALA A 154 29.58 11.64 18.04
C ALA A 154 31.08 11.68 17.72
N LYS A 155 31.49 11.22 16.53
CA LYS A 155 32.89 11.28 16.08
C LYS A 155 33.35 12.70 15.76
N GLN A 156 32.46 13.58 15.31
CA GLN A 156 32.82 14.96 15.00
C GLN A 156 33.12 15.78 16.26
N THR A 157 32.51 15.41 17.40
CA THR A 157 32.69 16.11 18.68
C THR A 157 33.79 15.54 19.57
N ALA A 158 34.39 14.40 19.20
CA ALA A 158 35.44 13.72 19.96
C ALA A 158 36.83 14.14 19.47
#